data_AF-A0AAN5I331-F1
#
_entry.id   AF-A0AAN5I331-F1
#
_cell.length_a   1.000
_cell.length_b   1.000
_cell.length_c   1.000
_cell.angle_alpha   90.00
_cell.angle_beta   90.00
_cell.angle_gamma   90.00
#
_symmetry.space_group_name_H-M   'P 1'
#
loop_
_entity.id
_entity.type
_entity.pdbx_description
1 polymer ?
#
loop_
_entity_poly.entity_id
_entity_poly.type
_entity_poly.pdbx_seq_one_letter_code
_entity_poly.pdbx_strand_id
1 'polypeptide(L)'
;TAVVIYKINKNRLKRLESTCDEYTLSIKYQLLENARAFKLLLHVSTFASITVVIGCAFLVLDIHFVESDVQFASMMGACFDAIISLGSLICLCIIVLFEKEWRSIIVSRLRLNKWVEISRDSPVVYLDPEESVSTHFAELEKCWNKTVAS
;
A
#
# COMPACT_ATOMS: atom_id res chain seq x y z
N THR A 1 -9.25 5.08 12.85
CA THR A 1 -9.43 6.26 11.95
C THR A 1 -9.27 5.89 10.47
N ALA A 2 -8.17 5.25 10.05
CA ALA A 2 -7.94 4.85 8.64
C ALA A 2 -9.04 3.95 8.03
N VAL A 3 -9.56 2.98 8.80
CA VAL A 3 -10.65 2.08 8.36
C VAL A 3 -11.95 2.84 8.07
N VAL A 4 -12.24 3.89 8.85
CA VAL A 4 -13.43 4.74 8.67
C VAL A 4 -13.30 5.55 7.37
N ILE A 5 -12.12 6.13 7.14
CA ILE A 5 -11.82 6.90 5.92
C ILE A 5 -11.90 5.98 4.69
N TYR A 6 -11.37 4.76 4.77
CA TYR A 6 -11.48 3.77 3.70
C TYR A 6 -12.95 3.44 3.38
N LYS A 7 -13.80 3.23 4.39
CA LYS A 7 -15.24 2.99 4.19
C LYS A 7 -15.95 4.19 3.56
N ILE A 8 -15.64 5.41 4.02
CA ILE A 8 -16.21 6.64 3.45
C ILE A 8 -15.80 6.78 1.98
N ASN A 9 -14.52 6.57 1.66
CA ASN A 9 -14.02 6.65 0.29
C ASN A 9 -14.65 5.57 -0.61
N LYS A 10 -14.82 4.34 -0.10
CA LYS A 10 -15.51 3.27 -0.84
C LYS A 10 -16.98 3.60 -1.12
N ASN A 11 -17.67 4.21 -0.15
CA ASN A 11 -19.06 4.64 -0.33
C ASN A 11 -19.18 5.83 -1.30
N ARG A 12 -18.21 6.76 -1.28
CA ARG A 12 -18.14 7.86 -2.26
C ARG A 12 -17.89 7.35 -3.67
N LEU A 13 -17.01 6.35 -3.84
CA LEU A 13 -16.75 5.73 -5.14
C LEU A 13 -18.03 5.12 -5.74
N LYS A 14 -18.80 4.37 -4.94
CA LYS A 14 -20.09 3.81 -5.37
C LYS A 14 -21.12 4.87 -5.77
N ARG A 15 -21.10 6.03 -5.10
CA ARG A 15 -21.97 7.16 -5.47
C ARG A 15 -21.51 7.82 -6.76
N LEU A 16 -20.21 8.01 -6.96
CA LEU A 16 -19.66 8.56 -8.19
C LEU A 16 -19.98 7.68 -9.41
N GLU A 17 -19.96 6.34 -9.26
CA GLU A 17 -20.35 5.41 -10.34
C GLU A 17 -21.81 5.57 -10.78
N SER A 18 -22.69 6.16 -9.95
CA SER A 18 -24.10 6.40 -10.29
C SER A 18 -24.38 7.73 -11.00
N THR A 19 -23.39 8.64 -11.08
CA THR A 19 -23.53 9.98 -11.67
C THR A 19 -22.52 10.19 -12.81
N CYS A 20 -23.01 10.53 -14.00
CA CYS A 20 -22.21 10.76 -15.22
C CYS A 20 -21.78 12.24 -15.27
N ASP A 21 -20.86 12.65 -14.40
CA ASP A 21 -20.38 14.06 -14.35
C ASP A 21 -18.92 14.17 -14.81
N GLU A 22 -18.53 15.24 -15.48
CA GLU A 22 -17.18 15.39 -16.08
C GLU A 22 -16.09 15.52 -14.99
N TYR A 23 -16.44 16.12 -13.86
CA TYR A 23 -15.59 16.23 -12.67
C TYR A 23 -15.41 14.89 -11.90
N THR A 24 -16.14 13.84 -12.30
CA THR A 24 -16.15 12.53 -11.63
C THR A 24 -14.84 11.78 -11.82
N LEU A 25 -14.14 11.94 -12.95
CA LEU A 25 -12.98 11.09 -13.28
C LEU A 25 -11.73 11.42 -12.44
N SER A 26 -11.39 12.71 -12.31
CA SER A 26 -10.28 13.15 -11.44
C SER A 26 -10.54 12.76 -9.98
N ILE A 27 -11.78 12.95 -9.51
CA ILE A 27 -12.18 12.56 -8.16
C ILE A 27 -12.14 11.03 -7.97
N LYS A 28 -12.54 10.25 -8.99
CA LYS A 28 -12.46 8.78 -9.00
C LYS A 28 -11.00 8.31 -8.96
N TYR A 29 -10.11 8.94 -9.73
CA TYR A 29 -8.68 8.64 -9.69
C TYR A 29 -8.08 8.94 -8.31
N GLN A 30 -8.38 10.11 -7.74
CA GLN A 30 -7.94 10.48 -6.38
C GLN A 30 -8.49 9.51 -5.32
N LEU A 31 -9.74 9.08 -5.42
CA LEU A 31 -10.35 8.10 -4.52
C LEU A 31 -9.67 6.72 -4.62
N LEU A 32 -9.36 6.27 -5.83
CA LEU A 32 -8.66 5.01 -6.07
C LEU A 32 -7.24 5.04 -5.51
N GLU A 33 -6.49 6.10 -5.77
CA GLU A 33 -5.13 6.24 -5.26
C GLU A 33 -5.12 6.38 -3.73
N ASN A 34 -6.05 7.16 -3.16
CA ASN A 34 -6.23 7.22 -1.71
C ASN A 34 -6.59 5.86 -1.11
N ALA A 35 -7.49 5.10 -1.74
CA ALA A 35 -7.86 3.75 -1.27
C ALA A 35 -6.66 2.79 -1.32
N ARG A 36 -5.81 2.92 -2.33
CA ARG A 36 -4.54 2.18 -2.46
C ARG A 36 -3.56 2.58 -1.36
N ALA A 37 -3.32 3.88 -1.16
CA ALA A 37 -2.45 4.39 -0.10
C ALA A 37 -2.93 3.94 1.30
N PHE A 38 -4.25 3.95 1.56
CA PHE A 38 -4.81 3.45 2.81
C PHE A 38 -4.60 1.95 3.00
N LYS A 39 -4.65 1.14 1.94
CA LYS A 39 -4.32 -0.29 2.03
C LYS A 39 -2.86 -0.49 2.39
N LEU A 40 -1.93 0.27 1.81
CA LEU A 40 -0.51 0.22 2.20
C LEU A 40 -0.34 0.60 3.66
N LEU A 41 -0.90 1.75 4.06
CA LEU A 41 -0.83 2.22 5.45
C LEU A 41 -1.38 1.17 6.42
N LEU A 42 -2.45 0.46 6.06
CA LEU A 42 -2.99 -0.62 6.87
C LEU A 42 -2.02 -1.81 6.98
N HIS A 43 -1.38 -2.24 5.88
CA HIS A 43 -0.39 -3.33 5.93
C HIS A 43 0.86 -2.93 6.73
N VAL A 44 1.41 -1.73 6.49
CA VAL A 44 2.59 -1.23 7.20
C VAL A 44 2.29 -1.05 8.69
N SER A 45 1.15 -0.44 9.02
CA SER A 45 0.77 -0.20 10.43
C SER A 45 0.52 -1.51 11.19
N THR A 46 -0.17 -2.48 10.58
CA THR A 46 -0.40 -3.79 11.20
C THR A 46 0.91 -4.54 11.44
N PHE A 47 1.77 -4.61 10.42
CA PHE A 47 3.08 -5.28 10.54
C PHE A 47 3.99 -4.59 11.57
N ALA A 48 4.07 -3.26 11.53
CA ALA A 48 4.83 -2.48 12.51
C ALA A 48 4.30 -2.69 13.93
N SER A 49 2.97 -2.71 14.11
CA SER A 49 2.35 -2.95 15.42
C SER A 49 2.70 -4.33 15.97
N ILE A 50 2.66 -5.38 15.14
CA ILE A 50 3.05 -6.73 15.54
C ILE A 50 4.53 -6.78 15.94
N THR A 51 5.41 -6.18 15.13
CA THR A 51 6.86 -6.13 15.39
C THR A 51 7.15 -5.43 16.72
N VAL A 52 6.50 -4.29 16.98
CA VAL A 52 6.67 -3.54 18.24
C VAL A 52 6.17 -4.34 19.43
N VAL A 53 5.00 -4.98 19.34
CA VAL A 53 4.45 -5.79 20.45
C VAL A 53 5.40 -6.94 20.80
N ILE A 54 5.92 -7.64 19.79
CA ILE A 54 6.90 -8.72 20.00
C ILE A 54 8.18 -8.15 20.60
N GLY A 55 8.71 -7.05 20.07
CA GLY A 55 9.91 -6.39 20.60
C GLY A 55 9.75 -5.96 22.07
N CYS A 56 8.59 -5.40 22.44
CA CYS A 56 8.27 -5.07 23.83
C CYS A 56 8.28 -6.30 24.74
N ALA A 57 7.80 -7.45 24.27
CA ALA A 57 7.86 -8.69 25.06
C ALA A 57 9.31 -9.11 25.34
N PHE A 58 10.20 -9.03 24.34
CA PHE A 58 11.63 -9.32 24.53
C PHE A 58 12.30 -8.33 25.48
N LEU A 59 11.99 -7.03 25.39
CA LEU A 59 12.50 -6.03 26.34
C LEU A 59 12.04 -6.30 27.78
N VAL A 60 10.77 -6.67 27.98
CA VAL A 60 10.27 -6.99 29.33
C VAL A 60 10.97 -8.22 29.88
N LEU A 61 11.21 -9.25 29.06
CA LEU A 61 11.97 -10.44 29.46
C LEU A 61 13.42 -10.10 29.80
N ASP A 62 14.09 -9.28 28.98
CA ASP A 62 15.45 -8.82 29.25
C ASP A 62 15.54 -8.12 30.62
N ILE A 63 14.65 -7.13 30.87
CA ILE A 63 14.60 -6.40 32.14
C ILE A 63 14.28 -7.34 33.31
N HIS A 64 13.36 -8.30 33.14
CA HIS A 64 12.97 -9.20 34.22
C HIS A 64 14.09 -10.17 34.61
N PHE A 65 14.89 -10.63 33.65
CA PHE A 65 15.94 -11.62 33.87
C PHE A 65 17.34 -11.04 34.11
N VAL A 66 17.54 -9.72 33.97
CA VAL A 66 18.85 -9.08 34.08
C VAL A 66 19.57 -9.37 35.41
N GLU A 67 18.83 -9.47 36.52
CA GLU A 67 19.41 -9.75 37.84
C GLU A 67 19.54 -11.27 38.12
N SER A 68 18.73 -12.10 37.46
CA SER A 68 18.69 -13.55 37.71
C SER A 68 19.67 -14.33 36.83
N ASP A 69 19.74 -13.98 35.55
CA ASP A 69 20.60 -14.60 34.55
C ASP A 69 21.00 -13.57 33.48
N VAL A 70 22.20 -13.02 33.65
CA VAL A 70 22.78 -12.01 32.76
C VAL A 70 22.97 -12.54 31.33
N GLN A 71 23.26 -13.82 31.17
CA GLN A 71 23.46 -14.41 29.83
C GLN A 71 22.14 -14.52 29.09
N PHE A 72 21.09 -14.95 29.79
CA PHE A 72 19.74 -15.02 29.23
C PHE A 72 19.19 -13.63 28.89
N ALA A 73 19.37 -12.65 29.77
CA ALA A 73 18.98 -11.26 29.53
C ALA A 73 19.68 -10.69 28.28
N SER A 74 21.02 -10.82 28.21
CA SER A 74 21.80 -10.39 27.04
C SER A 74 21.33 -11.02 25.73
N MET A 75 20.95 -12.31 25.75
CA MET A 75 20.38 -12.97 24.57
C MET A 75 19.01 -12.38 24.17
N MET A 76 18.14 -12.06 25.14
CA MET A 76 16.85 -11.43 24.88
C MET A 76 17.00 -10.01 24.33
N GLY A 77 17.96 -9.23 24.83
CA GLY A 77 18.33 -7.93 24.27
C GLY A 77 18.79 -8.02 22.81
N ALA A 78 19.64 -9.01 22.49
CA ALA A 78 20.07 -9.25 21.11
C ALA A 78 18.90 -9.68 20.19
N CYS A 79 17.97 -10.50 20.70
CA CYS A 79 16.74 -10.87 19.97
C CYS A 79 15.85 -9.65 19.71
N PHE A 80 15.72 -8.74 20.68
CA PHE A 80 15.00 -7.48 20.49
C PHE A 80 15.60 -6.67 19.34
N ASP A 81 16.91 -6.41 19.38
CA ASP A 81 17.60 -5.63 18.33
C ASP A 81 17.44 -6.28 16.94
N ALA A 82 17.55 -7.60 16.87
CA ALA A 82 17.37 -8.35 15.63
C ALA A 82 15.94 -8.23 15.07
N ILE A 83 14.91 -8.36 15.92
CA ILE A 83 13.50 -8.26 15.49
C ILE A 83 13.15 -6.85 15.03
N ILE A 84 13.61 -5.82 15.73
CA ILE A 84 13.38 -4.43 15.32
C ILE A 84 14.11 -4.12 14.02
N SER A 85 15.35 -4.58 13.86
CA SER A 85 16.13 -4.40 12.62
C SER A 85 15.52 -5.13 11.44
N LEU A 86 15.11 -6.39 11.61
CA LEU A 86 14.45 -7.16 10.55
C LEU A 86 13.08 -6.58 10.21
N GLY A 87 12.28 -6.22 11.22
CA GLY A 87 10.96 -5.64 11.01
C GLY A 87 11.02 -4.29 10.29
N SER A 88 11.97 -3.42 10.66
CA SER A 88 12.18 -2.16 9.95
C SER A 88 12.63 -2.37 8.50
N LEU A 89 13.53 -3.33 8.25
CA LEU A 89 13.94 -3.71 6.90
C LEU A 89 12.75 -4.21 6.06
N ILE A 90 11.91 -5.09 6.61
CA ILE A 90 10.73 -5.61 5.92
C ILE A 90 9.73 -4.48 5.61
N CYS A 91 9.49 -3.57 6.56
CA CYS A 91 8.66 -2.38 6.34
C CYS A 91 9.19 -1.52 5.18
N LEU A 92 10.51 -1.27 5.15
CA LEU A 92 11.15 -0.54 4.06
C LEU A 92 10.96 -1.26 2.73
N CYS A 93 11.17 -2.57 2.68
CA CYS A 93 10.94 -3.37 1.48
C CYS A 93 9.47 -3.27 1.01
N ILE A 94 8.50 -3.34 1.91
CA ILE A 94 7.07 -3.21 1.57
C ILE A 94 6.79 -1.84 0.95
N ILE A 95 7.25 -0.75 1.57
CA ILE A 95 7.04 0.63 1.08
C ILE A 95 7.66 0.79 -0.31
N VAL A 96 8.92 0.37 -0.45
CA VAL A 96 9.69 0.43 -1.70
C VAL A 96 9.03 -0.35 -2.83
N LEU A 97 8.51 -1.55 -2.54
CA LEU A 97 7.85 -2.40 -3.55
C LEU A 97 6.44 -1.92 -3.88
N PHE A 98 5.77 -1.23 -2.96
CA PHE A 98 4.42 -0.72 -3.17
C PHE A 98 4.40 0.50 -4.09
N GLU A 99 5.40 1.37 -3.97
CA GLU A 99 5.48 2.57 -4.80
C GLU A 99 6.05 2.22 -6.17
N LYS A 100 5.22 2.36 -7.21
CA LYS A 100 5.54 1.86 -8.57
C LYS A 100 6.78 2.51 -9.14
N GLU A 101 6.95 3.81 -8.90
CA GLU A 101 8.13 4.57 -9.34
C GLU A 101 9.41 4.04 -8.68
N TRP A 102 9.36 3.84 -7.36
CA TRP A 102 10.51 3.38 -6.58
C TRP A 102 10.89 1.95 -6.94
N ARG A 103 9.88 1.08 -7.11
CA ARG A 103 10.09 -0.28 -7.61
C ARG A 103 10.76 -0.29 -8.97
N SER A 104 10.32 0.55 -9.91
CA SER A 104 10.93 0.65 -11.25
C SER A 104 12.38 1.15 -11.19
N ILE A 105 12.65 2.17 -10.39
CA ILE A 105 14.01 2.71 -10.16
C ILE A 105 14.91 1.63 -9.55
N ILE A 106 14.42 0.88 -8.57
CA ILE A 106 15.24 -0.12 -7.87
C ILE A 106 15.49 -1.35 -8.74
N VAL A 107 14.48 -1.82 -9.48
CA VAL A 107 14.65 -2.93 -10.43
C VAL A 107 15.66 -2.56 -11.51
N SER A 108 15.56 -1.35 -12.08
CA SER A 108 16.48 -0.88 -13.11
C SER A 108 17.91 -0.67 -12.58
N ARG A 109 18.07 -0.15 -11.36
CA ARG A 109 19.38 0.03 -10.72
C ARG A 109 20.03 -1.30 -10.31
N LEU A 110 19.25 -2.25 -9.83
CA LEU A 110 19.71 -3.57 -9.41
C LEU A 110 19.78 -4.59 -10.55
N ARG A 111 19.41 -4.21 -11.78
CA ARG A 111 19.33 -5.10 -12.96
C ARG A 111 18.47 -6.35 -12.71
N LEU A 112 17.45 -6.24 -11.87
CA LEU A 112 16.55 -7.34 -11.49
C LEU A 112 15.46 -7.63 -12.54
N ASN A 113 15.66 -7.16 -13.78
CA ASN A 113 14.67 -7.15 -14.85
C ASN A 113 14.04 -8.53 -15.13
N LYS A 114 14.77 -9.62 -14.86
CA LYS A 114 14.27 -11.01 -15.01
C LYS A 114 13.24 -11.45 -13.96
N TRP A 115 13.22 -10.85 -12.76
CA TRP A 115 12.31 -11.24 -11.67
C TRP A 115 10.96 -10.52 -11.73
N VAL A 116 10.88 -9.40 -12.45
CA VAL A 116 9.66 -8.57 -12.52
C VAL A 116 8.63 -9.12 -13.51
N GLU A 117 9.03 -9.91 -14.51
CA GLU A 117 8.10 -10.62 -15.39
C GLU A 117 7.14 -11.55 -14.63
N ILE A 118 7.57 -12.12 -13.49
CA ILE A 118 6.78 -13.08 -12.70
C ILE A 118 5.67 -12.40 -11.87
N SER A 119 5.73 -11.08 -11.66
CA SER A 119 4.70 -10.33 -10.91
C SER A 119 3.70 -9.58 -11.80
N ARG A 120 3.74 -9.78 -13.13
CA ARG A 120 2.78 -9.17 -14.08
C ARG A 120 1.41 -9.87 -14.12
N ASP A 121 1.23 -11.00 -13.44
CA ASP A 121 -0.04 -11.77 -13.44
C ASP A 121 -1.14 -11.21 -12.52
N SER A 122 -0.95 -10.05 -11.90
CA SER A 122 -2.11 -9.28 -11.40
C SER A 122 -2.73 -8.53 -12.57
N PRO A 123 -4.05 -8.61 -12.83
CA PRO A 123 -4.70 -7.95 -13.96
C PRO A 123 -4.77 -6.45 -13.69
N VAL A 124 -3.63 -5.79 -13.76
CA VAL A 124 -3.55 -4.37 -13.98
C VAL A 124 -3.75 -4.23 -15.47
N VAL A 125 -4.98 -3.94 -15.87
CA VAL A 125 -5.30 -3.49 -17.22
C VAL A 125 -4.47 -2.23 -17.46
N TYR A 126 -3.30 -2.41 -18.06
CA TYR A 126 -2.55 -1.34 -18.69
C TYR A 126 -3.34 -1.00 -19.94
N LEU A 127 -4.26 -0.05 -19.83
CA LEU A 127 -4.68 0.69 -21.01
C LEU A 127 -3.46 1.50 -21.42
N ASP A 128 -2.98 1.31 -22.65
CA ASP A 128 -1.97 2.20 -23.24
C ASP A 128 -2.44 3.65 -23.07
N PRO A 129 -1.56 4.66 -22.92
CA PRO A 129 -1.98 6.04 -22.74
C PRO A 129 -3.01 6.48 -23.80
N GLU A 130 -2.84 6.06 -25.05
CA GLU A 130 -3.81 6.25 -26.13
C GLU A 130 -5.13 5.50 -25.92
N GLU A 131 -5.08 4.30 -25.36
CA GLU A 131 -6.24 3.46 -25.08
C GLU A 131 -7.04 3.98 -23.87
N SER A 132 -6.35 4.57 -22.88
CA SER A 132 -6.95 5.24 -21.72
C SER A 132 -7.60 6.56 -22.11
N VAL A 133 -7.01 7.26 -23.09
CA VAL A 133 -7.53 8.51 -23.63
C VAL A 133 -8.70 8.23 -24.58
N SER A 134 -8.66 7.17 -25.38
CA SER A 134 -9.77 6.80 -26.27
C SER A 134 -10.98 6.28 -25.47
N THR A 135 -10.76 5.47 -24.43
CA THR A 135 -11.84 5.11 -23.49
C THR A 135 -12.35 6.33 -22.72
N HIS A 136 -11.49 7.30 -22.39
CA HIS A 136 -11.89 8.56 -21.77
C HIS A 136 -12.82 9.38 -22.69
N PHE A 137 -12.47 9.56 -23.96
CA PHE A 137 -13.33 10.26 -24.91
C PHE A 137 -14.62 9.49 -25.21
N ALA A 138 -14.59 8.16 -25.25
CA ALA A 138 -15.78 7.34 -25.44
C ALA A 138 -16.76 7.41 -24.24
N GLU A 139 -16.25 7.44 -23.00
CA GLU A 139 -17.09 7.65 -21.81
C GLU A 139 -17.66 9.07 -21.75
N LEU A 140 -16.86 10.09 -22.12
CA LEU A 140 -17.31 11.48 -22.22
C LEU A 140 -18.40 11.64 -23.28
N GLU A 141 -18.22 11.07 -24.47
CA GLU A 141 -19.22 11.07 -25.55
C GLU A 141 -20.53 10.41 -25.08
N LYS A 142 -20.44 9.32 -24.33
CA LYS A 142 -21.60 8.61 -23.79
C LYS A 142 -22.34 9.40 -22.71
N CYS A 143 -21.63 10.12 -21.83
CA CYS A 143 -22.26 11.02 -20.86
C CYS A 143 -22.86 12.25 -21.56
N TRP A 144 -22.17 12.85 -22.54
CA TRP A 144 -22.66 13.97 -23.34
C TRP A 144 -23.97 13.64 -24.05
N ASN A 145 -24.03 12.48 -24.71
CA ASN A 145 -25.23 12.01 -25.41
C ASN A 145 -26.41 11.75 -24.46
N LYS A 146 -26.16 11.40 -23.19
CA LYS A 146 -27.21 11.28 -22.17
C LYS A 146 -27.75 12.65 -21.73
N THR A 147 -26.88 13.64 -21.59
CA THR A 147 -27.27 14.99 -21.16
C THR A 147 -28.04 15.74 -22.26
N VAL A 148 -27.70 15.50 -23.53
CA VAL A 148 -28.40 16.09 -24.69
C VAL A 148 -29.74 15.41 -24.98
N ALA A 149 -29.93 14.16 -24.56
CA ALA A 149 -31.18 13.41 -24.73
C ALA A 149 -32.19 13.56 -23.56
N SER A 150 -31.80 14.28 -22.50
CA SER A 150 -32.66 14.65 -21.35
C SER A 150 -33.21 16.07 -21.51
#